data_AF-A0A3S1CI98-F1
#
_entry.id   AF-A0A3S1CI98-F1
#
_cell.length_a   1.000
_cell.length_b   1.000
_cell.length_c   1.000
_cell.angle_alpha   90.00
_cell.angle_beta   90.00
_cell.angle_gamma   90.00
#
_symmetry.space_group_name_H-M   'P 1'
#
loop_
_entity.id
_entity.type
_entity.pdbx_description
1 polymer ?
#
loop_
_entity_poly.entity_id
_entity_poly.type
_entity_poly.pdbx_seq_one_letter_code
_entity_poly.pdbx_strand_id
1 'polypeptide(L)'
;MKYLLPLTNNEFLLWYRRSELKIMKFRLIPIFDVDFINNVSELDKIAARVVKAMPDYDEDYEVLIAKVEDNSSLAPYNFEKNQPAFINISIHNLDCVYPITERGKRLLIGRVDSNINVAEPIFESYVNASVQQRQSSLSLLGGTSLLKIAGLDIDKYQDTINPIKDDALLGASRNSRGEEFPLDGALIENLLCYTRHEVMPNTDISYFYDFGKILSKLYPSNDNITDLLDKYRSCLKEITNKNATLEDLLEKVDDVMSLFDAALDAKLGTASIIIFLKLQSELYQHQNLYKTSFKELVDSLGQKRTRDIVIALWLVGVCFGFDFFCANYYEAIQPKFFIEF
;
A
#
# COMPACT_ATOMS: atom_id res chain seq x y z
N MET A 1 7.56 -13.28 -36.41
CA MET A 1 8.21 -12.65 -35.23
C MET A 1 7.35 -12.97 -34.02
N LYS A 2 7.94 -13.32 -32.88
CA LYS A 2 7.18 -13.71 -31.69
C LYS A 2 7.03 -12.51 -30.75
N TYR A 3 5.90 -12.44 -30.05
CA TYR A 3 5.60 -11.36 -29.11
C TYR A 3 4.98 -11.92 -27.85
N LEU A 4 5.21 -11.21 -26.75
CA LEU A 4 4.43 -11.34 -25.53
C LEU A 4 3.40 -10.21 -25.48
N LEU A 5 2.19 -10.56 -25.06
CA LEU A 5 1.07 -9.66 -24.96
C LEU A 5 0.42 -9.79 -23.57
N PRO A 6 0.65 -8.84 -22.66
CA PRO A 6 -0.06 -8.78 -21.39
C PRO A 6 -1.53 -8.46 -21.62
N LEU A 7 -2.43 -9.23 -21.02
CA LEU A 7 -3.89 -9.15 -21.16
C LEU A 7 -4.56 -9.40 -19.82
N THR A 8 -5.76 -8.86 -19.63
CA THR A 8 -6.63 -9.37 -18.56
C THR A 8 -7.28 -10.69 -18.98
N ASN A 9 -7.75 -11.48 -18.02
CA ASN A 9 -8.55 -12.69 -18.23
C ASN A 9 -9.78 -12.36 -19.08
N ASN A 10 -10.43 -11.23 -18.83
CA ASN A 10 -11.60 -10.80 -19.58
C ASN A 10 -11.23 -10.49 -21.04
N GLU A 11 -10.13 -9.77 -21.28
CA GLU A 11 -9.62 -9.53 -22.64
C GLU A 11 -9.29 -10.86 -23.34
N PHE A 12 -8.63 -11.79 -22.66
CA PHE A 12 -8.29 -13.10 -23.20
C PHE A 12 -9.55 -13.94 -23.52
N LEU A 13 -10.52 -14.01 -22.61
CA LEU A 13 -11.77 -14.75 -22.84
C LEU A 13 -12.59 -14.13 -23.98
N LEU A 14 -12.60 -12.81 -24.11
CA LEU A 14 -13.23 -12.13 -25.24
C LEU A 14 -12.50 -12.44 -26.55
N TRP A 15 -11.18 -12.41 -26.55
CA TRP A 15 -10.37 -12.81 -27.69
C TRP A 15 -10.62 -14.27 -28.09
N TYR A 16 -10.65 -15.17 -27.12
CA TYR A 16 -10.95 -16.58 -27.29
C TYR A 16 -12.32 -16.79 -27.97
N ARG A 17 -13.36 -16.10 -27.46
CA ARG A 17 -14.72 -16.20 -28.02
C ARG A 17 -14.88 -15.57 -29.39
N ARG A 18 -14.17 -14.46 -29.66
CA ARG A 18 -14.31 -13.67 -30.89
C ARG A 18 -13.30 -14.03 -31.97
N SER A 19 -12.31 -14.86 -31.66
CA SER A 19 -11.19 -15.25 -32.52
C SER A 19 -10.26 -14.12 -32.99
N GLU A 20 -10.59 -12.85 -32.71
CA GLU A 20 -9.78 -11.68 -33.01
C GLU A 20 -9.75 -10.71 -31.84
N LEU A 21 -8.58 -10.10 -31.62
CA LEU A 21 -8.38 -9.06 -30.62
C LEU A 21 -7.69 -7.85 -31.25
N LYS A 22 -8.32 -6.68 -31.10
CA LYS A 22 -7.74 -5.40 -31.51
C LYS A 22 -7.01 -4.77 -30.33
N ILE A 23 -5.70 -4.56 -30.46
CA ILE A 23 -4.85 -3.95 -29.42
C ILE A 23 -4.03 -2.78 -29.97
N MET A 24 -3.50 -1.96 -29.07
CA MET A 24 -2.47 -0.99 -29.43
C MET A 24 -1.11 -1.67 -29.58
N LYS A 25 -0.36 -1.34 -30.64
CA LYS A 25 0.92 -1.97 -30.96
C LYS A 25 1.97 -1.87 -29.86
N PHE A 26 1.94 -0.84 -29.02
CA PHE A 26 2.90 -0.69 -27.93
C PHE A 26 2.80 -1.79 -26.86
N ARG A 27 1.66 -2.49 -26.75
CA ARG A 27 1.46 -3.61 -25.82
C ARG A 27 2.19 -4.88 -26.26
N LEU A 28 2.64 -4.94 -27.52
CA LEU A 28 3.42 -6.08 -28.03
C LEU A 28 4.87 -5.94 -27.62
N ILE A 29 5.34 -6.93 -26.87
CA ILE A 29 6.72 -7.01 -26.41
C ILE A 29 7.44 -8.02 -27.30
N PRO A 30 8.36 -7.59 -28.18
CA PRO A 30 9.04 -8.49 -29.09
C PRO A 30 9.96 -9.44 -28.32
N ILE A 31 9.94 -10.72 -28.69
CA ILE A 31 10.88 -11.74 -28.21
C ILE A 31 11.64 -12.32 -29.42
N PHE A 32 12.97 -12.27 -29.34
CA PHE A 32 13.87 -12.65 -30.44
C PHE A 32 14.41 -14.09 -30.29
N ASP A 33 14.48 -14.59 -29.06
CA ASP A 33 14.91 -15.95 -28.74
C ASP A 33 13.70 -16.83 -28.38
N VAL A 34 13.73 -18.09 -28.82
CA VAL A 34 12.71 -19.10 -28.51
C VAL A 34 12.85 -19.56 -27.06
N ASP A 35 14.06 -19.48 -26.47
CA ASP A 35 14.40 -19.96 -25.13
C ASP A 35 14.70 -18.85 -24.10
N PHE A 36 14.15 -17.64 -24.29
CA PHE A 36 14.38 -16.49 -23.39
C PHE A 36 14.13 -16.80 -21.90
N ILE A 37 13.30 -17.80 -21.60
CA ILE A 37 12.98 -18.28 -20.25
C ILE A 37 14.26 -18.75 -19.51
N ASN A 38 15.22 -19.34 -20.22
CA ASN A 38 16.46 -19.84 -19.64
C ASN A 38 17.58 -18.79 -19.58
N ASN A 39 17.37 -17.62 -20.20
CA ASN A 39 18.34 -16.53 -20.23
C ASN A 39 17.95 -15.42 -19.25
N VAL A 40 18.51 -15.47 -18.04
CA VAL A 40 18.19 -14.54 -16.94
C VAL A 40 18.31 -13.07 -17.36
N SER A 41 19.35 -12.69 -18.09
CA SER A 41 19.55 -11.29 -18.51
C SER A 41 18.50 -10.79 -19.51
N GLU A 42 18.01 -11.68 -20.38
CA GLU A 42 16.91 -11.34 -21.28
C GLU A 42 15.57 -11.34 -20.56
N LEU A 43 15.36 -12.30 -19.65
CA LEU A 43 14.15 -12.39 -18.83
C LEU A 43 13.94 -11.12 -18.00
N ASP A 44 14.98 -10.57 -17.37
CA ASP A 44 14.90 -9.31 -16.61
C ASP A 44 14.44 -8.13 -17.49
N LYS A 45 15.01 -7.99 -18.69
CA LYS A 45 14.66 -6.93 -19.64
C LYS A 45 13.23 -7.08 -20.14
N ILE A 46 12.80 -8.31 -20.42
CA ILE A 46 11.44 -8.61 -20.88
C ILE A 46 10.45 -8.36 -19.74
N ALA A 47 10.74 -8.82 -18.53
CA ALA A 47 9.90 -8.65 -17.36
C ALA A 47 9.62 -7.18 -17.05
N ALA A 48 10.64 -6.31 -17.12
CA ALA A 48 10.46 -4.86 -16.95
C ALA A 48 9.48 -4.27 -17.98
N ARG A 49 9.49 -4.76 -19.23
CA ARG A 49 8.55 -4.33 -20.27
C ARG A 49 7.15 -4.93 -20.06
N VAL A 50 7.07 -6.17 -19.60
CA VAL A 50 5.82 -6.86 -19.25
C VAL A 50 5.10 -6.09 -18.15
N VAL A 51 5.79 -5.80 -17.06
CA VAL A 51 5.27 -4.99 -15.94
C VAL A 51 4.77 -3.63 -16.43
N LYS A 52 5.53 -2.94 -17.30
CA LYS A 52 5.13 -1.63 -17.84
C LYS A 52 3.91 -1.68 -18.77
N ALA A 53 3.74 -2.76 -19.52
CA ALA A 53 2.63 -2.94 -20.46
C ALA A 53 1.43 -3.67 -19.84
N MET A 54 1.52 -4.03 -18.55
CA MET A 54 0.48 -4.74 -17.83
C MET A 54 -0.77 -3.87 -17.70
N PRO A 55 -1.97 -4.39 -18.02
CA PRO A 55 -3.21 -3.68 -17.69
C PRO A 55 -3.36 -3.57 -16.17
N ASP A 56 -4.13 -2.60 -15.69
CA ASP A 56 -4.57 -2.59 -14.28
C ASP A 56 -5.45 -3.81 -13.98
N TYR A 57 -5.36 -4.30 -12.74
CA TYR A 57 -6.08 -5.48 -12.24
C TYR A 57 -6.36 -5.34 -10.74
N ASP A 58 -7.45 -5.94 -10.29
CA ASP A 58 -7.83 -5.97 -8.87
C ASP A 58 -7.22 -7.19 -8.17
N GLU A 59 -7.15 -8.32 -8.88
CA GLU A 59 -6.59 -9.57 -8.36
C GLU A 59 -5.48 -10.11 -9.26
N ASP A 60 -4.44 -10.67 -8.64
CA ASP A 60 -3.24 -11.20 -9.29
C ASP A 60 -3.53 -12.20 -10.43
N TYR A 61 -4.58 -13.00 -10.26
CA TYR A 61 -5.01 -14.01 -11.21
C TYR A 61 -5.68 -13.44 -12.46
N GLU A 62 -6.01 -12.15 -12.48
CA GLU A 62 -6.72 -11.49 -13.58
C GLU A 62 -5.82 -11.19 -14.77
N VAL A 63 -4.51 -11.33 -14.66
CA VAL A 63 -3.60 -10.99 -15.76
C VAL A 63 -2.88 -12.22 -16.28
N LEU A 64 -2.78 -12.27 -17.60
CA LEU A 64 -2.16 -13.33 -18.40
C LEU A 64 -1.19 -12.72 -19.41
N ILE A 65 -0.19 -13.48 -19.82
CA ILE A 65 0.75 -13.08 -20.85
C ILE A 65 0.62 -14.08 -22.01
N ALA A 66 0.00 -13.64 -23.10
CA ALA A 66 -0.13 -14.45 -24.29
C ALA A 66 1.15 -14.37 -25.13
N LYS A 67 1.70 -15.53 -25.49
CA LYS A 67 2.75 -15.62 -26.49
C LYS A 67 2.11 -15.81 -27.85
N VAL A 68 2.37 -14.88 -28.75
CA VAL A 68 1.77 -14.86 -30.08
C VAL A 68 2.85 -14.86 -31.15
N GLU A 69 2.60 -15.63 -32.21
CA GLU A 69 3.40 -15.61 -33.42
C GLU A 69 2.70 -14.75 -34.47
N ASP A 70 3.30 -13.61 -34.82
CA ASP A 70 2.82 -12.84 -35.96
C ASP A 70 3.68 -13.13 -37.19
N ASN A 71 3.02 -13.55 -38.26
CA ASN A 71 3.61 -13.76 -39.57
C ASN A 71 3.75 -12.46 -40.37
N SER A 72 3.11 -11.37 -39.92
CA SER A 72 3.30 -10.06 -40.51
C SER A 72 4.55 -9.38 -39.93
N SER A 73 5.42 -8.90 -40.81
CA SER A 73 6.59 -8.11 -40.47
C SER A 73 6.16 -6.74 -39.92
N LEU A 74 5.77 -6.70 -38.65
CA LEU A 74 5.39 -5.45 -38.00
C LEU A 74 6.63 -4.58 -37.80
N ALA A 75 6.65 -3.41 -38.44
CA ALA A 75 7.57 -2.36 -38.05
C ALA A 75 7.31 -2.01 -36.57
N PRO A 76 8.37 -1.87 -35.74
CA PRO A 76 8.23 -1.51 -34.33
C PRO A 76 7.47 -0.19 -34.17
N TYR A 77 6.73 -0.05 -33.07
CA TYR A 77 6.02 1.19 -32.75
C TYR A 77 7.03 2.35 -32.64
N ASN A 78 6.89 3.35 -33.51
CA ASN A 78 7.70 4.56 -33.46
C ASN A 78 7.07 5.55 -32.46
N PHE A 79 7.68 5.66 -31.27
CA PHE A 79 7.25 6.58 -30.22
C PHE A 79 7.29 8.06 -30.64
N GLU A 80 8.02 8.43 -31.69
CA GLU A 80 8.13 9.81 -32.17
C GLU A 80 6.89 10.29 -32.94
N LYS A 81 6.03 9.38 -33.42
CA LYS A 81 4.89 9.77 -34.28
C LYS A 81 3.56 10.03 -33.55
N ASN A 82 3.46 9.82 -32.23
CA ASN A 82 2.27 10.11 -31.39
C ASN A 82 0.88 9.70 -31.95
N GLN A 83 0.81 8.82 -32.95
CA GLN A 83 -0.45 8.33 -33.49
C GLN A 83 -0.74 6.94 -32.92
N PRO A 84 -1.93 6.71 -32.34
CA PRO A 84 -2.29 5.41 -31.80
C PRO A 84 -2.38 4.39 -32.96
N ALA A 85 -1.43 3.46 -32.98
CA ALA A 85 -1.37 2.39 -33.96
C ALA A 85 -2.00 1.13 -33.38
N PHE A 86 -3.05 0.62 -34.02
CA PHE A 86 -3.73 -0.60 -33.63
C PHE A 86 -3.35 -1.79 -34.53
N ILE A 87 -3.54 -2.99 -34.02
CA ILE A 87 -3.38 -4.25 -34.75
C ILE A 87 -4.47 -5.23 -34.31
N ASN A 88 -4.93 -6.06 -35.26
CA ASN A 88 -5.81 -7.20 -34.98
C ASN A 88 -4.98 -8.48 -34.93
N ILE A 89 -5.12 -9.26 -33.87
CA ILE A 89 -4.40 -10.52 -33.67
C ILE A 89 -5.42 -11.65 -33.65
N SER A 90 -5.22 -12.66 -34.50
CA SER A 90 -6.05 -13.86 -34.52
C SER A 90 -5.69 -14.78 -33.36
N ILE A 91 -6.67 -15.44 -32.74
CA ILE A 91 -6.44 -16.46 -31.70
C ILE A 91 -5.62 -17.64 -32.25
N HIS A 92 -5.64 -17.89 -33.56
CA HIS A 92 -4.81 -18.92 -34.20
C HIS A 92 -3.32 -18.60 -34.16
N ASN A 93 -2.95 -17.35 -33.87
CA ASN A 93 -1.56 -16.94 -33.67
C ASN A 93 -1.09 -17.17 -32.23
N LEU A 94 -1.94 -17.68 -31.33
CA LEU A 94 -1.58 -17.99 -29.95
C LEU A 94 -0.75 -19.27 -29.89
N ASP A 95 0.47 -19.17 -29.37
CA ASP A 95 1.34 -20.32 -29.07
C ASP A 95 0.99 -20.88 -27.69
N CYS A 96 1.05 -20.02 -26.67
CA CYS A 96 0.70 -20.38 -25.30
C CYS A 96 0.31 -19.16 -24.48
N VAL A 97 -0.23 -19.41 -23.29
CA VAL A 97 -0.52 -18.39 -22.28
C VAL A 97 0.29 -18.69 -21.04
N TYR A 98 1.02 -17.69 -20.54
CA TYR A 98 1.67 -17.70 -19.23
C TYR A 98 0.77 -16.96 -18.24
N PRO A 99 0.11 -17.66 -17.31
CA PRO A 99 -0.49 -17.01 -16.15
C PRO A 99 0.58 -16.27 -15.35
N ILE A 100 0.21 -15.20 -14.66
CA ILE A 100 1.19 -14.49 -13.79
C ILE A 100 1.38 -15.18 -12.45
N THR A 101 0.38 -15.94 -11.97
CA THR A 101 0.47 -16.70 -10.71
C THR A 101 -0.03 -18.13 -10.86
N GLU A 102 0.38 -19.01 -9.95
CA GLU A 102 -0.13 -20.39 -9.85
C GLU A 102 -1.64 -20.46 -9.59
N ARG A 103 -2.19 -19.46 -8.89
CA ARG A 103 -3.63 -19.30 -8.72
C ARG A 103 -4.31 -19.01 -10.06
N GLY A 104 -3.76 -18.07 -10.83
CA GLY A 104 -4.23 -17.75 -12.18
C GLY A 104 -4.22 -18.96 -13.11
N LYS A 105 -3.16 -19.77 -13.08
CA LYS A 105 -3.06 -21.01 -13.84
C LYS A 105 -4.20 -21.97 -13.56
N ARG A 106 -4.44 -22.28 -12.27
CA ARG A 106 -5.51 -23.20 -11.84
C ARG A 106 -6.90 -22.71 -12.27
N LEU A 107 -7.16 -21.40 -12.17
CA LEU A 107 -8.42 -20.81 -12.58
C LEU A 107 -8.61 -20.81 -14.10
N LEU A 108 -7.53 -20.59 -14.86
CA LEU A 108 -7.59 -20.56 -16.32
C LEU A 108 -7.85 -21.95 -16.90
N ILE A 109 -7.18 -23.00 -16.39
CA ILE A 109 -7.35 -24.39 -16.86
C ILE A 109 -8.81 -24.85 -16.79
N GLY A 110 -9.58 -24.40 -15.80
CA GLY A 110 -11.00 -24.72 -15.69
C GLY A 110 -11.93 -23.95 -16.65
N ARG A 111 -11.41 -23.01 -17.43
CA ARG A 111 -12.20 -22.06 -18.25
C ARG A 111 -11.86 -22.09 -19.74
N VAL A 112 -10.81 -22.80 -20.14
CA VAL A 112 -10.33 -22.90 -21.52
C VAL A 112 -10.31 -24.36 -21.96
N ASP A 113 -10.46 -24.60 -23.27
CA ASP A 113 -10.36 -25.96 -23.80
C ASP A 113 -8.92 -26.50 -23.69
N SER A 114 -8.77 -27.82 -23.60
CA SER A 114 -7.48 -28.50 -23.49
C SER A 114 -6.51 -28.27 -24.65
N ASN A 115 -6.98 -27.62 -25.72
CA ASN A 115 -6.17 -27.24 -26.88
C ASN A 115 -5.37 -25.94 -26.64
N ILE A 116 -5.71 -25.16 -25.62
CA ILE A 116 -4.94 -23.98 -25.23
C ILE A 116 -3.77 -24.43 -24.36
N ASN A 117 -2.55 -24.15 -24.82
CA ASN A 117 -1.34 -24.42 -24.06
C ASN A 117 -1.20 -23.38 -22.92
N VAL A 118 -1.50 -23.80 -21.69
CA VAL A 118 -1.29 -22.99 -20.47
C VAL A 118 0.04 -23.39 -19.84
N ALA A 119 1.01 -22.49 -19.88
CA ALA A 119 2.36 -22.69 -19.37
C ALA A 119 2.49 -22.34 -17.87
N GLU A 120 3.67 -22.58 -17.30
CA GLU A 120 4.02 -22.17 -15.94
C GLU A 120 4.16 -20.64 -15.80
N PRO A 121 3.88 -20.08 -14.61
CA PRO A 121 4.03 -18.64 -14.37
C PRO A 121 5.52 -18.25 -14.26
N ILE A 122 6.06 -17.65 -15.34
CA ILE A 122 7.48 -17.26 -15.41
C ILE A 122 7.76 -15.81 -14.96
N PHE A 123 6.72 -15.01 -14.69
CA PHE A 123 6.84 -13.59 -14.32
C PHE A 123 6.36 -13.28 -12.88
N GLU A 124 5.93 -14.29 -12.13
CA GLU A 124 5.31 -14.12 -10.80
C GLU A 124 6.15 -13.26 -9.85
N SER A 125 7.46 -13.55 -9.75
CA SER A 125 8.38 -12.82 -8.88
C SER A 125 8.51 -11.34 -9.28
N TYR A 126 8.59 -11.04 -10.58
CA TYR A 126 8.70 -9.67 -11.09
C TYR A 126 7.42 -8.88 -10.86
N VAL A 127 6.26 -9.52 -11.06
CA VAL A 127 4.97 -8.88 -10.82
C VAL A 127 4.77 -8.63 -9.34
N ASN A 128 5.06 -9.62 -8.48
CA ASN A 128 4.97 -9.45 -7.03
C ASN A 128 5.88 -8.30 -6.55
N ALA A 129 7.12 -8.22 -7.06
CA ALA A 129 8.02 -7.10 -6.77
C ALA A 129 7.45 -5.75 -7.24
N SER A 130 6.86 -5.70 -8.44
CA SER A 130 6.21 -4.49 -8.95
C SER A 130 4.97 -4.08 -8.14
N VAL A 131 4.16 -5.04 -7.69
CA VAL A 131 3.00 -4.79 -6.83
C VAL A 131 3.46 -4.22 -5.51
N GLN A 132 4.48 -4.83 -4.88
CA GLN A 132 5.08 -4.32 -3.65
C GLN A 132 5.66 -2.91 -3.84
N GLN A 133 6.30 -2.63 -4.97
CA GLN A 133 6.83 -1.30 -5.28
C GLN A 133 5.71 -0.27 -5.48
N ARG A 134 4.64 -0.63 -6.22
CA ARG A 134 3.46 0.22 -6.42
C ARG A 134 2.81 0.51 -5.08
N GLN A 135 2.59 -0.51 -4.26
CA GLN A 135 2.00 -0.36 -2.93
C GLN A 135 2.87 0.54 -2.04
N SER A 136 4.19 0.31 -1.99
CA SER A 136 5.12 1.16 -1.23
C SER A 136 5.04 2.61 -1.69
N SER A 137 4.95 2.83 -3.01
CA SER A 137 4.80 4.17 -3.59
C SER A 137 3.48 4.83 -3.18
N LEU A 138 2.37 4.08 -3.24
CA LEU A 138 1.05 4.56 -2.81
C LEU A 138 1.01 4.85 -1.31
N SER A 139 1.65 4.04 -0.48
CA SER A 139 1.81 4.29 0.95
C SER A 139 2.60 5.58 1.21
N LEU A 140 3.75 5.79 0.56
CA LEU A 140 4.52 7.03 0.69
C LEU A 140 3.72 8.27 0.24
N LEU A 141 2.99 8.14 -0.87
CA LEU A 141 2.12 9.20 -1.37
C LEU A 141 0.97 9.46 -0.40
N GLY A 142 0.41 8.44 0.24
CA GLY A 142 -0.61 8.56 1.28
C GLY A 142 -0.12 9.37 2.47
N GLY A 143 1.06 9.01 3.00
CA GLY A 143 1.73 9.76 4.08
C GLY A 143 1.95 11.23 3.73
N THR A 144 2.48 11.49 2.52
CA THR A 144 2.71 12.84 2.01
C THR A 144 1.40 13.61 1.83
N SER A 145 0.36 12.94 1.33
CA SER A 145 -0.94 13.55 1.06
C SER A 145 -1.65 13.97 2.32
N LEU A 146 -1.61 13.14 3.38
CA LEU A 146 -2.29 13.48 4.63
C LEU A 146 -1.63 14.69 5.33
N LEU A 147 -0.31 14.79 5.27
CA LEU A 147 0.40 16.00 5.72
C LEU A 147 0.01 17.23 4.89
N LYS A 148 -0.07 17.09 3.57
CA LYS A 148 -0.46 18.20 2.69
C LYS A 148 -1.89 18.67 2.97
N ILE A 149 -2.83 17.75 3.20
CA ILE A 149 -4.22 18.04 3.59
C ILE A 149 -4.25 18.81 4.93
N ALA A 150 -3.35 18.47 5.87
CA ALA A 150 -3.21 19.18 7.14
C ALA A 150 -2.48 20.54 7.02
N GLY A 151 -2.08 20.96 5.82
CA GLY A 151 -1.30 22.19 5.61
C GLY A 151 0.16 22.09 6.09
N LEU A 152 0.66 20.87 6.31
CA LEU A 152 2.03 20.60 6.75
C LEU A 152 2.92 20.33 5.54
N ASP A 153 4.09 20.94 5.54
CA ASP A 153 5.07 20.85 4.45
C ASP A 153 6.03 19.68 4.69
N ILE A 154 5.92 18.62 3.87
CA ILE A 154 6.74 17.40 3.99
C ILE A 154 8.23 17.72 3.98
N ASP A 155 8.67 18.71 3.21
CA ASP A 155 10.07 19.06 3.05
C ASP A 155 10.68 19.58 4.35
N LYS A 156 9.86 20.18 5.23
CA LYS A 156 10.29 20.64 6.56
C LYS A 156 10.44 19.52 7.58
N TYR A 157 9.86 18.35 7.30
CA TYR A 157 9.78 17.25 8.27
C TYR A 157 10.46 15.96 7.78
N GLN A 158 11.27 16.03 6.72
CA GLN A 158 11.98 14.86 6.20
C GLN A 158 12.87 14.22 7.26
N ASP A 159 13.58 15.00 8.08
CA ASP A 159 14.43 14.48 9.16
C ASP A 159 13.65 13.77 10.26
N THR A 160 12.38 14.13 10.46
CA THR A 160 11.46 13.47 11.39
C THR A 160 10.94 12.15 10.83
N ILE A 161 10.69 12.08 9.52
CA ILE A 161 10.04 10.95 8.86
C ILE A 161 11.03 9.89 8.36
N ASN A 162 12.17 10.32 7.81
CA ASN A 162 13.18 9.43 7.25
C ASN A 162 13.62 8.31 8.21
N PRO A 163 13.81 8.55 9.52
CA PRO A 163 14.20 7.49 10.44
C PRO A 163 13.18 6.34 10.50
N ILE A 164 11.88 6.63 10.40
CA ILE A 164 10.79 5.65 10.56
C ILE A 164 10.28 5.07 9.25
N LYS A 165 10.80 5.54 8.11
CA LYS A 165 10.23 5.28 6.80
C LYS A 165 10.24 3.81 6.41
N ASP A 166 11.37 3.13 6.60
CA ASP A 166 11.54 1.75 6.15
C ASP A 166 10.66 0.78 6.96
N ASP A 167 10.65 0.92 8.30
CA ASP A 167 9.79 0.12 9.18
C ASP A 167 8.31 0.35 8.87
N ALA A 168 7.91 1.59 8.55
CA ALA A 168 6.54 1.89 8.17
C ALA A 168 6.13 1.27 6.83
N LEU A 169 7.04 1.22 5.84
CA LEU A 169 6.76 0.56 4.56
C LEU A 169 6.68 -0.96 4.70
N LEU A 170 7.56 -1.56 5.52
CA LEU A 170 7.47 -2.97 5.88
C LEU A 170 6.14 -3.26 6.58
N GLY A 171 5.75 -2.44 7.56
CA GLY A 171 4.46 -2.54 8.24
C GLY A 171 3.27 -2.45 7.30
N ALA A 172 3.25 -1.47 6.39
CA ALA A 172 2.19 -1.31 5.39
C ALA A 172 2.10 -2.53 4.45
N SER A 173 3.24 -3.10 4.05
CA SER A 173 3.30 -4.30 3.22
C SER A 173 2.84 -5.57 3.96
N ARG A 174 3.09 -5.69 5.26
CA ARG A 174 2.55 -6.78 6.08
C ARG A 174 1.03 -6.63 6.26
N ASN A 175 0.56 -5.42 6.55
CA ASN A 175 -0.87 -5.13 6.72
C ASN A 175 -1.69 -5.45 5.45
N SER A 176 -1.21 -5.07 4.25
CA SER A 176 -1.91 -5.41 3.00
C SER A 176 -1.97 -6.90 2.70
N ARG A 177 -1.03 -7.68 3.23
CA ARG A 177 -1.04 -9.15 3.13
C ARG A 177 -1.93 -9.80 4.18
N GLY A 178 -2.59 -9.02 5.03
CA GLY A 178 -3.45 -9.51 6.10
C GLY A 178 -2.66 -10.16 7.24
N GLU A 179 -1.38 -9.84 7.41
CA GLU A 179 -0.62 -10.29 8.58
C GLU A 179 -1.12 -9.57 9.84
N GLU A 180 -1.43 -10.34 10.89
CA GLU A 180 -2.04 -9.83 12.11
C GLU A 180 -1.01 -9.66 13.24
N PHE A 181 -1.16 -8.59 14.00
CA PHE A 181 -0.41 -8.36 15.23
C PHE A 181 -0.67 -9.44 16.31
N PRO A 182 0.35 -9.91 17.06
CA PRO A 182 1.74 -9.47 17.04
C PRO A 182 2.60 -10.22 16.01
N LEU A 183 3.58 -9.50 15.49
CA LEU A 183 4.55 -9.93 14.49
C LEU A 183 5.96 -9.94 15.07
N ASP A 184 6.80 -10.84 14.57
CA ASP A 184 8.25 -10.77 14.74
C ASP A 184 8.79 -9.65 13.83
N GLY A 185 8.94 -8.46 14.39
CA GLY A 185 9.28 -7.23 13.67
C GLY A 185 9.36 -6.01 14.59
N ALA A 186 9.70 -4.85 14.02
CA ALA A 186 9.83 -3.61 14.78
C ALA A 186 8.48 -3.13 15.35
N LEU A 187 8.53 -2.20 16.31
CA LEU A 187 7.35 -1.57 16.91
C LEU A 187 6.42 -0.95 15.86
N ILE A 188 7.00 -0.26 14.86
CA ILE A 188 6.23 0.43 13.82
C ILE A 188 5.55 -0.59 12.88
N GLU A 189 6.25 -1.67 12.50
CA GLU A 189 5.66 -2.75 11.70
C GLU A 189 4.43 -3.34 12.40
N ASN A 190 4.58 -3.62 13.69
CA ASN A 190 3.52 -4.13 14.55
C ASN A 190 2.36 -3.15 14.72
N LEU A 191 2.67 -1.85 14.81
CA LEU A 191 1.66 -0.79 14.95
C LEU A 191 0.76 -0.70 13.72
N LEU A 192 1.32 -0.82 12.51
CA LEU A 192 0.53 -0.78 11.27
C LEU A 192 -0.34 -2.03 11.06
N CYS A 193 0.06 -3.17 11.63
CA CYS A 193 -0.72 -4.41 11.63
C CYS A 193 -1.65 -4.55 12.85
N TYR A 194 -1.68 -3.55 13.74
CA TYR A 194 -2.57 -3.57 14.88
C TYR A 194 -3.99 -3.21 14.44
N THR A 195 -4.89 -4.15 14.66
CA THR A 195 -6.33 -3.96 14.50
C THR A 195 -7.03 -4.11 15.83
N ARG A 196 -7.92 -3.16 16.14
CA ARG A 196 -8.64 -3.14 17.39
C ARG A 196 -9.78 -4.17 17.36
N HIS A 197 -9.60 -5.28 18.07
CA HIS A 197 -10.54 -6.42 18.06
C HIS A 197 -11.32 -6.63 19.38
N GLU A 198 -11.56 -5.59 20.18
CA GLU A 198 -12.28 -5.73 21.46
C GLU A 198 -13.52 -4.82 21.57
N VAL A 199 -14.44 -5.20 22.47
CA VAL A 199 -15.68 -4.48 22.88
C VAL A 199 -15.38 -3.13 23.57
N MET A 200 -14.17 -2.62 23.41
CA MET A 200 -13.70 -1.43 24.10
C MET A 200 -14.23 -0.20 23.35
N PRO A 201 -14.86 0.77 24.04
CA PRO A 201 -15.49 1.90 23.37
C PRO A 201 -14.45 2.77 22.65
N ASN A 202 -14.85 3.43 21.56
CA ASN A 202 -14.02 4.40 20.83
C ASN A 202 -13.97 5.74 21.58
N THR A 203 -13.41 5.73 22.79
CA THR A 203 -13.15 6.90 23.63
C THR A 203 -11.66 7.22 23.63
N ASP A 204 -11.30 8.48 23.86
CA ASP A 204 -9.90 8.92 23.83
C ASP A 204 -9.00 8.12 24.78
N ILE A 205 -9.46 7.87 26.02
CA ILE A 205 -8.72 7.06 27.00
C ILE A 205 -8.49 5.61 26.54
N SER A 206 -9.33 5.08 25.67
CA SER A 206 -9.17 3.71 25.20
C SER A 206 -7.96 3.52 24.30
N TYR A 207 -7.57 4.54 23.53
CA TYR A 207 -6.35 4.48 22.72
C TYR A 207 -5.07 4.47 23.57
N PHE A 208 -5.13 5.03 24.78
CA PHE A 208 -4.05 4.91 25.77
C PHE A 208 -3.91 3.47 26.28
N TYR A 209 -5.03 2.76 26.47
CA TYR A 209 -5.02 1.34 26.83
C TYR A 209 -4.55 0.47 25.67
N ASP A 210 -4.93 0.78 24.43
CA ASP A 210 -4.45 0.08 23.24
C ASP A 210 -2.92 0.18 23.12
N PHE A 211 -2.34 1.36 23.34
CA PHE A 211 -0.88 1.53 23.43
C PHE A 211 -0.25 0.62 24.49
N GLY A 212 -0.78 0.62 25.72
CA GLY A 212 -0.27 -0.24 26.78
C GLY A 212 -0.39 -1.74 26.46
N LYS A 213 -1.47 -2.13 25.77
CA LYS A 213 -1.68 -3.50 25.29
C LYS A 213 -0.66 -3.91 24.23
N ILE A 214 -0.39 -3.02 23.27
CA ILE A 214 0.62 -3.24 22.22
C ILE A 214 1.98 -3.50 22.86
N LEU A 215 2.44 -2.61 23.75
CA LEU A 215 3.73 -2.77 24.41
C LEU A 215 3.81 -4.03 25.27
N SER A 216 2.74 -4.37 26.01
CA SER A 216 2.74 -5.58 26.85
C SER A 216 2.89 -6.87 26.04
N LYS A 217 2.41 -6.90 24.79
CA LYS A 217 2.54 -8.04 23.89
C LYS A 217 3.87 -8.08 23.16
N LEU A 218 4.45 -6.93 22.82
CA LEU A 218 5.75 -6.85 22.13
C LEU A 218 6.94 -7.03 23.06
N TYR A 219 6.79 -6.63 24.32
CA TYR A 219 7.87 -6.65 25.30
C TYR A 219 7.47 -7.38 26.59
N PRO A 220 6.97 -8.63 26.52
CA PRO A 220 6.40 -9.34 27.67
C PRO A 220 7.44 -9.72 28.74
N SER A 221 8.73 -9.70 28.41
CA SER A 221 9.83 -10.08 29.30
C SER A 221 10.83 -8.95 29.53
N ASN A 222 10.46 -7.71 29.21
CA ASN A 222 11.29 -6.54 29.47
C ASN A 222 10.83 -5.89 30.78
N ASP A 223 11.58 -6.12 31.86
CA ASP A 223 11.25 -5.65 33.20
C ASP A 223 11.09 -4.12 33.26
N ASN A 224 11.96 -3.37 32.55
CA ASN A 224 11.88 -1.91 32.49
C ASN A 224 10.56 -1.44 31.84
N ILE A 225 10.17 -2.02 30.71
CA ILE A 225 8.90 -1.69 30.04
C ILE A 225 7.71 -2.12 30.90
N THR A 226 7.80 -3.25 31.60
CA THR A 226 6.75 -3.74 32.50
C THR A 226 6.52 -2.77 33.66
N ASP A 227 7.58 -2.30 34.31
CA ASP A 227 7.51 -1.30 35.38
C ASP A 227 6.91 0.04 34.89
N LEU A 228 7.29 0.48 33.68
CA LEU A 228 6.72 1.67 33.07
C LEU A 228 5.23 1.51 32.75
N LEU A 229 4.81 0.33 32.28
CA LEU A 229 3.40 0.03 32.03
C LEU A 229 2.57 0.09 33.32
N ASP A 230 3.11 -0.33 34.45
CA ASP A 230 2.40 -0.25 35.73
C ASP A 230 2.29 1.17 36.26
N LYS A 231 3.33 2.00 36.10
CA LYS A 231 3.26 3.46 36.36
C LYS A 231 2.22 4.13 35.47
N TYR A 232 2.25 3.82 34.18
CA TYR A 232 1.34 4.36 33.18
C TYR A 232 -0.12 3.99 33.47
N ARG A 233 -0.39 2.72 33.77
CA ARG A 233 -1.72 2.26 34.21
C ARG A 233 -2.19 2.96 35.48
N SER A 234 -1.29 3.21 36.42
CA SER A 234 -1.63 3.92 37.66
C SER A 234 -2.02 5.37 37.38
N CYS A 235 -1.26 6.06 36.54
CA CYS A 235 -1.59 7.42 36.09
C CYS A 235 -2.95 7.47 35.38
N LEU A 236 -3.23 6.54 34.45
CA LEU A 236 -4.53 6.47 33.77
C LEU A 236 -5.71 6.23 34.73
N LYS A 237 -5.52 5.45 35.81
CA LYS A 237 -6.58 5.20 36.81
C LYS A 237 -6.94 6.45 37.63
N GLU A 238 -6.01 7.39 37.77
CA GLU A 238 -6.25 8.66 38.49
C GLU A 238 -7.06 9.65 37.64
N ILE A 239 -7.23 9.38 36.35
CA ILE A 239 -8.02 10.20 35.45
C ILE A 239 -9.51 9.91 35.68
N THR A 240 -10.14 10.73 36.52
CA THR A 240 -11.56 10.59 36.90
C THR A 240 -12.53 11.31 35.96
N ASN A 241 -12.04 12.23 35.11
CA ASN A 241 -12.87 12.99 34.17
C ASN A 241 -13.25 12.11 32.96
N LYS A 242 -14.52 11.70 32.90
CA LYS A 242 -15.06 10.89 31.79
C LYS A 242 -15.11 11.61 30.44
N ASN A 243 -15.03 12.95 30.45
CA ASN A 243 -15.05 13.78 29.24
C ASN A 243 -13.68 14.41 28.94
N ALA A 244 -12.59 13.83 29.46
CA ALA A 244 -11.25 14.30 29.14
C ALA A 244 -10.98 14.15 27.64
N THR A 245 -10.53 15.24 27.02
CA THR A 245 -10.11 15.24 25.61
C THR A 245 -8.79 14.51 25.45
N LEU A 246 -8.44 14.10 24.22
CA LEU A 246 -7.13 13.53 23.93
C LEU A 246 -5.98 14.44 24.44
N GLU A 247 -6.11 15.76 24.27
CA GLU A 247 -5.11 16.73 24.72
C GLU A 247 -4.96 16.71 26.26
N ASP A 248 -6.07 16.72 27.00
CA ASP A 248 -6.04 16.63 28.47
C ASP A 248 -5.37 15.35 28.96
N LEU A 249 -5.61 14.23 28.25
CA LEU A 249 -5.01 12.94 28.58
C LEU A 249 -3.51 12.95 28.29
N LEU A 250 -3.10 13.43 27.12
CA LEU A 250 -1.70 13.53 26.73
C LEU A 250 -0.91 14.41 27.71
N GLU A 251 -1.45 15.55 28.14
CA GLU A 251 -0.81 16.41 29.15
C GLU A 251 -0.65 15.71 30.49
N LYS A 252 -1.63 14.89 30.92
CA LYS A 252 -1.57 14.18 32.21
C LYS A 252 -0.54 13.05 32.27
N VAL A 253 -0.32 12.35 31.16
CA VAL A 253 0.59 11.20 31.11
C VAL A 253 1.95 11.52 30.50
N ASP A 254 2.21 12.78 30.16
CA ASP A 254 3.40 13.23 29.41
C ASP A 254 4.72 12.83 30.08
N ASP A 255 4.79 12.95 31.40
CA ASP A 255 5.97 12.55 32.18
C ASP A 255 6.28 11.07 32.03
N VAL A 256 5.25 10.21 32.09
CA VAL A 256 5.41 8.76 31.94
C VAL A 256 5.70 8.38 30.49
N MET A 257 5.08 9.08 29.53
CA MET A 257 5.31 8.87 28.11
C MET A 257 6.74 9.22 27.70
N SER A 258 7.32 10.28 28.26
CA SER A 258 8.72 10.64 28.03
C SER A 258 9.70 9.55 28.48
N LEU A 259 9.33 8.77 29.51
CA LEU A 259 10.12 7.61 29.94
C LEU A 259 10.03 6.45 28.94
N PHE A 260 8.87 6.23 28.32
CA PHE A 260 8.74 5.25 27.23
C PHE A 260 9.56 5.66 26.02
N ASP A 261 9.53 6.93 25.64
CA ASP A 261 10.30 7.45 24.50
C ASP A 261 11.80 7.18 24.68
N ALA A 262 12.31 7.35 25.90
CA ALA A 262 13.69 7.02 26.25
C ALA A 262 13.95 5.51 26.30
N ALA A 263 13.03 4.72 26.87
CA ALA A 263 13.23 3.29 27.09
C ALA A 263 13.09 2.44 25.82
N LEU A 264 12.23 2.86 24.89
CA LEU A 264 12.02 2.17 23.63
C LEU A 264 13.12 2.49 22.61
N ASP A 265 13.94 3.53 22.85
CA ASP A 265 14.85 4.15 21.87
C ASP A 265 14.15 4.35 20.52
N ALA A 266 12.84 4.59 20.59
CA ALA A 266 11.99 4.61 19.42
C ALA A 266 12.17 5.97 18.76
N LYS A 267 12.39 5.94 17.45
CA LYS A 267 12.34 7.12 16.58
C LYS A 267 10.94 7.81 16.61
N LEU A 268 9.97 7.12 17.21
CA LEU A 268 8.56 7.44 17.32
C LEU A 268 8.23 7.86 18.76
N GLY A 269 7.61 9.02 18.94
CA GLY A 269 7.11 9.45 20.25
C GLY A 269 5.84 8.69 20.64
N THR A 270 5.65 8.44 21.93
CA THR A 270 4.48 7.74 22.46
C THR A 270 3.17 8.47 22.12
N ALA A 271 3.20 9.82 22.11
CA ALA A 271 2.04 10.63 21.72
C ALA A 271 1.67 10.40 20.25
N SER A 272 2.68 10.28 19.38
CA SER A 272 2.49 9.95 17.96
C SER A 272 1.74 8.62 17.79
N ILE A 273 2.09 7.60 18.59
CA ILE A 273 1.43 6.28 18.55
C ILE A 273 -0.04 6.40 18.90
N ILE A 274 -0.36 7.10 19.99
CA ILE A 274 -1.74 7.21 20.48
C ILE A 274 -2.61 7.98 19.49
N ILE A 275 -2.09 9.07 18.92
CA ILE A 275 -2.78 9.84 17.88
C ILE A 275 -3.00 8.99 16.62
N PHE A 276 -2.00 8.20 16.22
CA PHE A 276 -2.12 7.25 15.11
C PHE A 276 -3.24 6.23 15.36
N LEU A 277 -3.26 5.58 16.53
CA LEU A 277 -4.27 4.56 16.88
C LEU A 277 -5.68 5.14 16.84
N LYS A 278 -5.86 6.36 17.35
CA LYS A 278 -7.15 7.07 17.31
C LYS A 278 -7.63 7.29 15.87
N LEU A 279 -6.81 7.93 15.06
CA LEU A 279 -7.17 8.25 13.68
C LEU A 279 -7.35 7.00 12.80
N GLN A 280 -6.50 5.99 12.99
CA GLN A 280 -6.61 4.71 12.29
C GLN A 280 -7.96 4.04 12.61
N SER A 281 -8.32 3.96 13.89
CA SER A 281 -9.59 3.37 14.33
C SER A 281 -10.79 4.14 13.78
N GLU A 282 -10.78 5.48 13.85
CA GLU A 282 -11.86 6.33 13.33
C GLU A 282 -12.01 6.20 11.80
N LEU A 283 -10.90 6.09 11.07
CA LEU A 283 -10.91 5.87 9.62
C LEU A 283 -11.44 4.48 9.25
N TYR A 284 -11.06 3.43 9.97
CA TYR A 284 -11.65 2.10 9.74
C TYR A 284 -13.17 2.11 9.99
N GLN A 285 -13.63 2.85 11.01
CA GLN A 285 -15.06 2.96 11.34
C GLN A 285 -15.85 3.79 10.33
N HIS A 286 -15.32 4.94 9.91
CA HIS A 286 -16.08 5.92 9.13
C HIS A 286 -15.78 5.92 7.64
N GLN A 287 -14.64 5.37 7.23
CA GLN A 287 -14.15 5.34 5.84
C GLN A 287 -14.14 6.74 5.19
N ASN A 288 -13.95 7.79 6.00
CA ASN A 288 -14.03 9.18 5.57
C ASN A 288 -13.29 10.09 6.55
N LEU A 289 -12.28 10.82 6.07
CA LEU A 289 -11.45 11.71 6.87
C LEU A 289 -12.23 12.85 7.54
N TYR A 290 -13.27 13.40 6.90
CA TYR A 290 -14.05 14.51 7.46
C TYR A 290 -15.01 14.09 8.58
N LYS A 291 -15.18 12.77 8.78
CA LYS A 291 -15.97 12.21 9.89
C LYS A 291 -15.10 11.81 11.08
N THR A 292 -13.79 12.04 11.02
CA THR A 292 -12.87 11.77 12.11
C THR A 292 -12.53 13.06 12.88
N SER A 293 -11.80 12.90 13.97
CA SER A 293 -11.23 13.98 14.76
C SER A 293 -10.02 14.65 14.10
N PHE A 294 -9.67 14.30 12.86
CA PHE A 294 -8.49 14.81 12.14
C PHE A 294 -8.33 16.32 12.23
N LYS A 295 -9.37 17.09 11.88
CA LYS A 295 -9.28 18.56 11.87
C LYS A 295 -9.09 19.13 13.27
N GLU A 296 -9.84 18.62 14.24
CA GLU A 296 -9.73 19.02 15.64
C GLU A 296 -8.32 18.77 16.18
N LEU A 297 -7.75 17.60 15.91
CA LEU A 297 -6.40 17.23 16.35
C LEU A 297 -5.31 18.10 15.70
N VAL A 298 -5.44 18.40 14.41
CA VAL A 298 -4.51 19.30 13.70
C VAL A 298 -4.58 20.71 14.31
N ASP A 299 -5.80 21.22 14.55
CA ASP A 299 -6.01 22.56 15.07
C ASP A 299 -5.55 22.70 16.55
N SER A 300 -5.80 21.70 17.40
CA SER A 300 -5.46 21.76 18.83
C SER A 300 -4.01 21.38 19.13
N LEU A 301 -3.52 20.27 18.56
CA LEU A 301 -2.19 19.73 18.88
C LEU A 301 -1.12 20.19 17.91
N GLY A 302 -1.48 20.70 16.72
CA GLY A 302 -0.51 21.08 15.68
C GLY A 302 0.49 22.15 16.10
N GLN A 303 0.15 23.00 17.08
CA GLN A 303 1.06 24.01 17.63
C GLN A 303 1.89 23.52 18.82
N LYS A 304 1.32 22.70 19.71
CA LYS A 304 1.98 22.21 20.93
C LYS A 304 2.85 20.97 20.70
N ARG A 305 2.40 20.09 19.79
CA ARG A 305 2.97 18.75 19.54
C ARG A 305 3.15 18.51 18.05
N THR A 306 3.71 19.50 17.34
CA THR A 306 3.86 19.46 15.88
C THR A 306 4.57 18.19 15.40
N ARG A 307 5.66 17.79 16.07
CA ARG A 307 6.41 16.57 15.73
C ARG A 307 5.52 15.32 15.82
N ASP A 308 4.74 15.20 16.90
CA ASP A 308 3.88 14.03 17.09
C ASP A 308 2.75 13.96 16.08
N ILE A 309 2.12 15.09 15.79
CA ILE A 309 1.07 15.20 14.77
C ILE A 309 1.61 14.84 13.39
N VAL A 310 2.79 15.37 13.02
CA VAL A 310 3.43 15.04 11.74
C VAL A 310 3.66 13.54 11.61
N ILE A 311 4.25 12.92 12.63
CA ILE A 311 4.54 11.48 12.61
C ILE A 311 3.23 10.68 12.52
N ALA A 312 2.26 10.98 13.39
CA ALA A 312 1.00 10.25 13.44
C ALA A 312 0.24 10.34 12.11
N LEU A 313 0.10 11.55 11.55
CA LEU A 313 -0.56 11.75 10.27
C LEU A 313 0.20 11.07 9.13
N TRP A 314 1.52 11.12 9.13
CA TRP A 314 2.29 10.44 8.09
C TRP A 314 2.09 8.92 8.15
N LEU A 315 2.10 8.33 9.35
CA LEU A 315 1.83 6.89 9.54
C LEU A 315 0.40 6.50 9.14
N VAL A 316 -0.61 7.31 9.49
CA VAL A 316 -2.00 7.09 9.05
C VAL A 316 -2.07 7.11 7.53
N GLY A 317 -1.42 8.10 6.90
CA GLY A 317 -1.32 8.20 5.45
C GLY A 317 -0.67 6.96 4.80
N VAL A 318 0.42 6.47 5.39
CA VAL A 318 1.13 5.25 4.94
C VAL A 318 0.26 4.00 5.08
N CYS A 319 -0.48 3.89 6.18
CA CYS A 319 -1.34 2.74 6.49
C CYS A 319 -2.50 2.59 5.50
N PHE A 320 -3.15 3.69 5.09
CA PHE A 320 -4.29 3.65 4.17
C PHE A 320 -3.91 3.86 2.70
N GLY A 321 -2.75 4.46 2.44
CA GLY A 321 -2.27 4.74 1.09
C GLY A 321 -2.97 5.90 0.39
N PHE A 322 -2.43 6.31 -0.76
CA PHE A 322 -2.91 7.47 -1.51
C PHE A 322 -4.34 7.32 -2.02
N ASP A 323 -4.73 6.14 -2.48
CA ASP A 323 -6.04 5.92 -3.09
C ASP A 323 -7.18 6.28 -2.12
N PHE A 324 -6.97 6.04 -0.82
CA PHE A 324 -7.92 6.41 0.23
C PHE A 324 -8.09 7.94 0.37
N PHE A 325 -6.99 8.70 0.25
CA PHE A 325 -6.99 10.15 0.47
C PHE A 325 -7.02 10.99 -0.82
N CYS A 326 -7.02 10.37 -1.99
CA CYS A 326 -6.82 11.08 -3.27
C CYS A 326 -7.84 12.20 -3.48
N ALA A 327 -9.12 11.97 -3.14
CA ALA A 327 -10.18 12.97 -3.24
C ALA A 327 -9.91 14.15 -2.29
N ASN A 328 -9.61 13.87 -1.01
CA ASN A 328 -9.28 14.91 -0.01
C ASN A 328 -8.05 15.70 -0.42
N TYR A 329 -7.04 15.02 -0.98
CA TYR A 329 -5.81 15.64 -1.45
C TYR A 329 -6.09 16.64 -2.55
N TYR A 330 -6.81 16.23 -3.61
CA TYR A 330 -7.15 17.12 -4.72
C TYR A 330 -8.09 18.26 -4.31
N GLU A 331 -8.99 18.05 -3.34
CA GLU A 331 -9.77 19.15 -2.76
C GLU A 331 -8.87 20.17 -2.04
N ALA A 332 -7.90 19.70 -1.26
CA ALA A 332 -6.99 20.55 -0.49
C ALA A 332 -6.00 21.33 -1.38
N ILE A 333 -5.47 20.71 -2.45
CA ILE A 333 -4.49 21.39 -3.32
C ILE A 333 -5.14 22.25 -4.41
N GLN A 334 -6.45 22.12 -4.64
CA GLN A 334 -7.21 22.79 -5.71
C GLN A 334 -6.39 22.89 -7.00
N PRO A 335 -6.01 21.75 -7.63
CA PRO A 335 -5.21 21.82 -8.82
C PRO A 335 -6.01 22.59 -9.84
N LYS A 336 -5.38 23.60 -10.44
CA LYS A 336 -5.98 24.43 -11.48
C LYS A 336 -6.18 23.60 -12.76
N PHE A 337 -7.10 22.65 -12.72
CA PHE A 337 -7.65 21.98 -13.91
C PHE A 337 -8.91 22.70 -14.41
N PHE A 338 -9.05 23.99 -14.09
CA PHE A 338 -9.96 24.85 -14.84
C PHE A 338 -9.30 25.17 -16.19
N ILE A 339 -9.59 24.32 -17.16
CA ILE A 339 -9.74 24.78 -18.53
C ILE A 339 -10.94 25.73 -18.47
N GLU A 340 -10.67 27.04 -18.59
CA GLU A 340 -11.69 28.02 -18.90
C GLU A 340 -12.45 27.53 -20.15
N PHE A 341 -13.73 27.20 -19.99
CA PHE A 341 -14.66 26.96 -21.09
C PHE A 341 -15.57 28.17 -21.26
#